data_AF-A0A949DHJ1-F1
#
_entry.id   AF-A0A949DHJ1-F1
#
_cell.length_a   1.000
_cell.length_b   1.000
_cell.length_c   1.000
_cell.angle_alpha   90.00
_cell.angle_beta   90.00
_cell.angle_gamma   90.00
#
_symmetry.space_group_name_H-M   'P 1'
#
loop_
_entity.id
_entity.type
_entity.pdbx_description
1 polymer ?
#
loop_
_entity_poly.entity_id
_entity_poly.type
_entity_poly.pdbx_seq_one_letter_code
_entity_poly.pdbx_strand_id
1 'polypeptide(L)'
;MKKNIIFRLAKKEFFGYINNVLAYTVIVPFLLLSIFIYTRTAMVGGEANLRAYFELLPWFLLLLAPAISMKLLTDEYKSHTFELLFAHPVSELEIVLGKFLGALVFYIGILFTTIGLPLTIIIYSHPDIGQIAGQYIGALFIGATFISIGIAASAYVKNAISSFLLSASMGFV
;
A
#
# COMPACT_ATOMS: atom_id res chain seq x y z
N MET A 1 5.05 21.00 -15.49
CA MET A 1 4.45 20.32 -14.33
C MET A 1 4.09 21.31 -13.24
N LYS A 2 2.80 21.48 -12.94
CA LYS A 2 2.32 22.32 -11.84
C LYS A 2 2.34 21.49 -10.55
N LYS A 3 3.42 21.57 -9.76
CA LYS A 3 3.60 20.82 -8.48
C LYS A 3 2.38 20.94 -7.54
N ASN A 4 1.70 22.09 -7.54
CA ASN A 4 0.52 22.33 -6.71
C ASN A 4 -0.68 21.43 -7.06
N ILE A 5 -0.81 20.99 -8.31
CA ILE A 5 -1.92 20.13 -8.75
C ILE A 5 -1.70 18.70 -8.26
N ILE A 6 -0.48 18.19 -8.43
CA ILE A 6 -0.08 16.84 -7.99
C ILE A 6 -0.32 16.68 -6.48
N PHE A 7 0.13 17.66 -5.69
CA PHE A 7 -0.04 17.61 -4.24
C PHE A 7 -1.52 17.65 -3.81
N ARG A 8 -2.34 18.46 -4.49
CA ARG A 8 -3.79 18.52 -4.22
C ARG A 8 -4.48 17.20 -4.55
N LEU A 9 -4.10 16.57 -5.66
CA LEU A 9 -4.63 15.27 -6.05
C LEU A 9 -4.21 14.19 -5.06
N ALA A 10 -2.92 14.11 -4.73
CA ALA A 10 -2.41 13.16 -3.73
C ALA A 10 -3.11 13.32 -2.36
N LYS A 11 -3.32 14.57 -1.92
CA LYS A 11 -4.06 14.87 -0.70
C LYS A 11 -5.50 14.39 -0.78
N LYS A 12 -6.21 14.65 -1.89
CA LYS A 12 -7.57 14.17 -2.11
C LYS A 12 -7.64 12.65 -2.01
N GLU A 13 -6.74 11.93 -2.67
CA GLU A 13 -6.72 10.46 -2.66
C GLU A 13 -6.43 9.92 -1.25
N PHE A 14 -5.43 10.47 -0.56
CA PHE A 14 -5.10 10.08 0.82
C PHE A 14 -6.28 10.23 1.79
N PHE A 15 -6.96 11.38 1.78
CA PHE A 15 -8.17 11.58 2.59
C PHE A 15 -9.35 10.74 2.10
N GLY A 16 -9.39 10.40 0.81
CA GLY A 16 -10.34 9.45 0.24
C GLY A 16 -10.21 8.07 0.88
N TYR A 17 -8.97 7.58 1.09
CA TYR A 17 -8.75 6.31 1.79
C TYR A 17 -9.14 6.38 3.27
N ILE A 18 -8.70 7.42 3.99
CA ILE A 18 -8.96 7.55 5.44
C ILE A 18 -10.46 7.67 5.74
N ASN A 19 -11.22 8.34 4.89
CA ASN A 19 -12.66 8.51 5.10
C ASN A 19 -13.47 7.30 4.63
N ASN A 20 -12.84 6.29 4.01
CA ASN A 20 -13.54 5.15 3.45
C ASN A 20 -13.42 3.92 4.36
N VAL A 21 -14.56 3.40 4.80
CA VAL A 21 -14.65 2.18 5.63
C VAL A 21 -13.91 1.00 5.01
N LEU A 22 -13.93 0.88 3.67
CA LEU A 22 -13.29 -0.21 2.95
C LEU A 22 -11.77 -0.25 3.14
N ALA A 23 -11.14 0.90 3.35
CA ALA A 23 -9.71 0.98 3.61
C ALA A 23 -9.35 0.28 4.94
N TYR A 24 -10.17 0.47 5.97
CA TYR A 24 -10.00 -0.17 7.28
C TYR A 24 -10.25 -1.67 7.22
N THR A 25 -11.14 -2.14 6.36
CA THR A 25 -11.40 -3.57 6.16
C THR A 25 -10.17 -4.34 5.69
N VAL A 26 -9.22 -3.69 5.01
CA VAL A 26 -7.96 -4.30 4.56
C VAL A 26 -6.86 -4.14 5.61
N ILE A 27 -6.79 -2.99 6.28
CA ILE A 27 -5.77 -2.70 7.29
C ILE A 27 -5.91 -3.59 8.52
N VAL A 28 -7.13 -3.78 9.03
CA VAL A 28 -7.35 -4.51 10.29
C VAL A 28 -6.89 -5.97 10.20
N PRO A 29 -7.28 -6.77 9.18
CA PRO A 29 -6.75 -8.12 9.00
C PRO A 29 -5.24 -8.15 8.81
N PHE A 30 -4.68 -7.20 8.05
CA PHE A 30 -3.24 -7.11 7.84
C PHE A 30 -2.48 -6.91 9.16
N LEU A 31 -2.95 -6.01 10.03
CA LEU A 31 -2.34 -5.78 11.34
C LEU A 31 -2.50 -6.97 12.28
N LEU A 32 -3.69 -7.57 12.35
CA LEU A 32 -3.94 -8.75 13.17
C LEU A 32 -3.02 -9.91 12.76
N LEU A 33 -2.86 -10.13 11.46
CA LEU A 33 -1.99 -11.17 10.94
C LEU A 33 -0.52 -10.88 11.22
N SER A 34 -0.10 -9.61 11.10
CA SER A 34 1.26 -9.17 11.43
C SER A 34 1.59 -9.44 12.90
N ILE A 35 0.69 -9.07 13.81
CA ILE A 35 0.81 -9.31 15.25
C ILE A 35 0.80 -10.81 15.56
N PHE A 36 -0.10 -11.57 14.91
CA PHE A 36 -0.19 -13.02 15.08
C PHE A 36 1.10 -13.73 14.69
N ILE A 37 1.68 -13.40 13.53
CA ILE A 37 2.95 -14.00 13.06
C ILE A 37 4.09 -13.66 14.02
N TYR A 38 4.16 -12.40 14.45
CA TYR A 38 5.18 -11.96 15.40
C TYR A 38 5.06 -12.71 16.73
N THR A 39 3.89 -12.70 17.36
CA THR A 39 3.64 -13.38 18.64
C THR A 39 3.87 -14.88 18.54
N ARG A 40 3.41 -15.53 17.45
CA ARG A 40 3.68 -16.96 17.20
C ARG A 40 5.18 -17.25 17.15
N THR A 41 5.94 -16.41 16.45
CA THR A 41 7.39 -16.58 16.30
C THR A 41 8.08 -16.39 17.65
N ALA A 42 7.71 -15.36 18.42
CA ALA A 42 8.26 -15.12 19.75
C ALA A 42 7.93 -16.24 20.75
N MET A 43 6.71 -16.77 20.74
CA MET A 43 6.28 -17.82 21.67
C MET A 43 6.83 -19.20 21.34
N VAL A 44 6.88 -19.57 20.05
CA VAL A 44 7.28 -20.93 19.62
C VAL A 44 8.78 -21.01 19.38
N GLY A 45 9.39 -19.96 18.83
CA GLY A 45 10.81 -19.92 18.51
C GLY A 45 11.70 -19.56 19.70
N GLY A 46 11.13 -19.02 20.79
CA GLY A 46 11.89 -18.56 21.96
C GLY A 46 12.72 -17.30 21.75
N GLU A 47 12.70 -16.74 20.54
CA GLU A 47 13.41 -15.51 20.15
C GLU A 47 12.43 -14.53 19.51
N ALA A 48 12.45 -13.27 19.95
CA ALA A 48 11.67 -12.22 19.31
C ALA A 48 12.43 -11.71 18.08
N ASN A 49 12.01 -12.14 16.89
CA ASN A 49 12.53 -11.62 15.61
C ASN A 49 11.40 -11.21 14.65
N LEU A 50 11.71 -10.34 13.69
CA LEU A 50 10.79 -9.92 12.61
C LEU A 50 11.01 -10.65 11.30
N ARG A 51 11.96 -11.59 11.24
CA ARG A 51 12.35 -12.24 9.99
C ARG A 51 11.16 -12.97 9.37
N ALA A 52 10.44 -13.76 10.16
CA ALA A 52 9.26 -14.49 9.69
C ALA A 52 8.14 -13.54 9.19
N TYR A 53 8.00 -12.38 9.81
CA TYR A 53 7.04 -11.36 9.37
C TYR A 53 7.44 -10.79 8.00
N PHE A 54 8.69 -10.36 7.84
CA PHE A 54 9.18 -9.78 6.59
C PHE A 54 9.28 -10.80 5.44
N GLU A 55 9.49 -12.08 5.73
CA GLU A 55 9.43 -13.16 4.73
C GLU A 55 8.01 -13.34 4.16
N LEU A 56 6.98 -13.15 4.99
CA LEU A 56 5.58 -13.24 4.56
C LEU A 56 5.01 -11.92 4.05
N LEU A 57 5.67 -10.80 4.33
CA LEU A 57 5.20 -9.48 3.95
C LEU A 57 4.91 -9.33 2.44
N PRO A 58 5.78 -9.77 1.50
CA PRO A 58 5.50 -9.69 0.07
C PRO A 58 4.20 -10.39 -0.34
N TRP A 59 3.88 -11.53 0.29
CA TRP A 59 2.64 -12.27 0.04
C TRP A 59 1.41 -11.48 0.46
N PHE A 60 1.49 -10.75 1.58
CA PHE A 60 0.40 -9.85 1.99
C PHE A 60 0.30 -8.63 1.09
N LEU A 61 1.44 -8.08 0.65
CA LEU A 61 1.46 -6.94 -0.26
C LEU A 61 0.86 -7.28 -1.63
N LEU A 62 0.99 -8.53 -2.08
CA LEU A 62 0.36 -9.01 -3.30
C LEU A 62 -1.16 -8.86 -3.26
N LEU A 63 -1.79 -8.97 -2.08
CA LEU A 63 -3.22 -8.73 -1.92
C LEU A 63 -3.52 -7.26 -1.55
N LEU A 64 -2.72 -6.68 -0.67
CA LEU A 64 -2.95 -5.35 -0.09
C LEU A 64 -2.75 -4.24 -1.13
N ALA A 65 -1.68 -4.29 -1.93
CA ALA A 65 -1.39 -3.25 -2.90
C ALA A 65 -2.46 -3.17 -4.03
N PRO A 66 -2.88 -4.27 -4.67
CA PRO A 66 -4.04 -4.29 -5.56
C PRO A 66 -5.31 -3.75 -4.92
N ALA A 67 -5.58 -4.09 -3.66
CA ALA A 67 -6.77 -3.62 -2.96
C ALA A 67 -6.75 -2.08 -2.75
N ILE A 68 -5.58 -1.49 -2.52
CA ILE A 68 -5.41 -0.04 -2.41
C ILE A 68 -5.53 0.63 -3.78
N SER A 69 -4.91 0.06 -4.81
CA SER A 69 -4.80 0.70 -6.13
C SER A 69 -6.00 0.49 -7.04
N MET A 70 -6.80 -0.57 -6.84
CA MET A 70 -7.83 -1.00 -7.79
C MET A 70 -8.85 0.08 -8.14
N LYS A 71 -9.12 1.00 -7.20
CA LYS A 71 -10.13 2.08 -7.31
C LYS A 71 -9.60 3.40 -7.86
N LEU A 72 -8.28 3.58 -7.94
CA LEU A 72 -7.68 4.87 -8.27
C LEU A 72 -8.17 5.43 -9.61
N LEU A 73 -8.29 4.59 -10.64
CA LEU A 73 -8.80 5.01 -11.96
C LEU A 73 -10.19 4.44 -12.25
N THR A 74 -10.53 3.26 -11.73
CA THR A 74 -11.83 2.62 -12.01
C THR A 74 -13.02 3.41 -11.47
N ASP A 75 -12.89 4.07 -10.32
CA ASP A 75 -13.99 4.87 -9.76
C ASP A 75 -14.23 6.15 -10.58
N GLU A 76 -13.19 6.70 -11.23
CA GLU A 76 -13.33 7.85 -12.13
C GLU A 76 -13.97 7.46 -13.46
N TYR A 77 -13.68 6.26 -13.97
CA TYR A 77 -14.37 5.70 -15.14
C TYR A 77 -15.85 5.41 -14.84
N LYS A 78 -16.17 4.83 -13.68
CA LYS A 78 -17.56 4.53 -13.28
C LYS A 78 -18.39 5.78 -13.03
N SER A 79 -17.77 6.82 -12.48
CA SER A 79 -18.46 8.06 -12.11
C SER A 79 -18.50 9.08 -13.25
N HIS A 80 -18.07 8.71 -14.46
CA HIS A 80 -17.89 9.59 -15.63
C HIS A 80 -17.10 10.87 -15.35
N THR A 81 -16.35 10.91 -14.23
CA THR A 81 -15.60 12.09 -13.81
C THR A 81 -14.26 12.17 -14.52
N PHE A 82 -13.86 11.09 -15.20
CA PHE A 82 -12.66 11.05 -16.03
C PHE A 82 -12.70 12.13 -17.12
N GLU A 83 -13.85 12.36 -17.76
CA GLU A 83 -14.02 13.39 -18.80
C GLU A 83 -13.87 14.82 -18.23
N LEU A 84 -14.39 15.04 -17.02
CA LEU A 84 -14.21 16.30 -16.27
C LEU A 84 -12.75 16.55 -15.87
N LEU A 85 -11.99 15.48 -15.58
CA LEU A 85 -10.58 15.59 -15.21
C LEU A 85 -9.72 16.05 -16.41
N PHE A 86 -10.02 15.52 -17.60
CA PHE A 86 -9.35 15.89 -18.86
C PHE A 86 -9.81 17.23 -19.43
N ALA A 87 -11.02 17.68 -19.12
CA ALA A 87 -11.49 19.03 -19.46
C ALA A 87 -10.69 20.13 -18.72
N HIS A 88 -10.06 19.78 -17.59
CA HIS A 88 -9.17 20.65 -16.86
C HIS A 88 -7.74 20.56 -17.45
N PRO A 89 -6.96 21.65 -17.53
CA PRO A 89 -5.61 21.65 -18.12
C PRO A 89 -4.58 20.97 -17.19
N VAL A 90 -4.73 19.66 -17.02
CA VAL A 90 -3.89 18.77 -16.20
C VAL A 90 -3.32 17.70 -17.11
N SER A 91 -2.01 17.44 -17.01
CA SER A 91 -1.37 16.39 -17.80
C SER A 91 -1.68 15.00 -17.23
N GLU A 92 -1.77 13.99 -18.11
CA GLU A 92 -1.89 12.58 -17.72
C GLU A 92 -0.83 12.16 -16.70
N LEU A 93 0.42 12.62 -16.89
CA LEU A 93 1.52 12.36 -15.96
C LEU A 93 1.27 12.95 -14.58
N GLU A 94 0.64 14.12 -14.49
CA GLU A 94 0.31 14.76 -13.21
C GLU A 94 -0.79 13.98 -12.47
N ILE A 95 -1.73 13.38 -13.20
CA ILE A 95 -2.78 12.53 -12.65
C ILE A 95 -2.20 11.24 -12.08
N VAL A 96 -1.38 10.54 -12.88
CA VAL A 96 -0.74 9.28 -12.47
C VAL A 96 0.17 9.50 -11.27
N LEU A 97 1.01 10.54 -11.28
CA LEU A 97 1.90 10.86 -10.16
C LEU A 97 1.11 11.24 -8.89
N GLY A 98 0.03 12.01 -9.02
CA GLY A 98 -0.80 12.38 -7.88
C GLY A 98 -1.47 11.16 -7.22
N LYS A 99 -2.01 10.26 -8.03
CA LYS A 99 -2.64 9.01 -7.57
C LYS A 99 -1.63 8.06 -6.94
N PHE A 100 -0.47 7.89 -7.58
CA PHE A 100 0.62 7.10 -7.03
C PHE A 100 1.09 7.63 -5.69
N LEU A 101 1.35 8.93 -5.56
CA LEU A 101 1.79 9.53 -4.30
C LEU A 101 0.72 9.42 -3.21
N GLY A 102 -0.56 9.61 -3.54
CA GLY A 102 -1.67 9.42 -2.58
C GLY A 102 -1.72 8.00 -2.03
N ALA A 103 -1.66 6.99 -2.91
CA ALA A 103 -1.65 5.59 -2.53
C ALA A 103 -0.38 5.18 -1.78
N LEU A 104 0.78 5.69 -2.19
CA LEU A 104 2.06 5.41 -1.55
C LEU A 104 2.12 6.00 -0.14
N VAL A 105 1.65 7.23 0.08
CA VAL A 105 1.57 7.83 1.42
C VAL A 105 0.61 7.05 2.31
N PHE A 106 -0.53 6.61 1.76
CA PHE A 106 -1.45 5.74 2.49
C PHE A 106 -0.78 4.41 2.90
N TYR A 107 -0.07 3.77 1.98
CA TYR A 107 0.70 2.56 2.25
C TYR A 107 1.81 2.76 3.29
N ILE A 108 2.53 3.88 3.24
CA ILE A 108 3.49 4.26 4.30
C ILE A 108 2.79 4.34 5.65
N GLY A 109 1.58 4.90 5.73
CA GLY A 109 0.79 4.92 6.97
C GLY A 109 0.46 3.51 7.50
N ILE A 110 0.18 2.56 6.60
CA ILE A 110 -0.04 1.15 6.97
C ILE A 110 1.25 0.54 7.54
N LEU A 111 2.38 0.72 6.86
CA LEU A 111 3.69 0.26 7.35
C LEU A 111 4.06 0.94 8.68
N PHE A 112 3.75 2.22 8.85
CA PHE A 112 4.00 2.94 10.09
C PHE A 112 3.22 2.34 11.26
N THR A 113 2.01 1.84 11.01
CA THR A 113 1.21 1.19 12.05
C THR A 113 1.85 -0.12 12.54
N THR A 114 2.74 -0.74 11.77
CA THR A 114 3.46 -1.95 12.19
C THR A 114 4.71 -1.67 13.01
N ILE A 115 5.14 -0.40 13.18
CA ILE A 115 6.31 -0.01 13.98
C ILE A 115 6.16 -0.42 15.46
N GLY A 116 4.94 -0.67 15.95
CA GLY A 116 4.74 -1.29 17.26
C GLY A 116 5.53 -2.59 17.44
N LEU A 117 5.72 -3.38 16.37
CA LEU A 117 6.45 -4.64 16.42
C LEU A 117 7.96 -4.45 16.69
N PRO A 118 8.74 -3.71 15.89
CA PRO A 118 10.17 -3.49 16.16
C PRO A 118 10.42 -2.77 17.48
N LEU A 119 9.51 -1.87 17.92
CA LEU A 119 9.64 -1.22 19.23
C LEU A 119 9.69 -2.23 20.37
N THR A 120 8.83 -3.26 20.34
CA THR A 120 8.88 -4.31 21.37
C THR A 120 10.20 -5.07 21.35
N ILE A 121 10.73 -5.40 20.18
CA ILE A 121 11.98 -6.18 20.07
C ILE A 121 13.19 -5.38 20.51
N ILE A 122 13.24 -4.08 20.18
CA ILE A 122 14.33 -3.19 20.61
C ILE A 122 14.45 -3.17 22.13
N ILE A 123 13.32 -3.22 22.84
CA ILE A 123 13.27 -3.22 24.31
C ILE A 123 13.69 -4.58 24.89
N TYR A 124 13.24 -5.70 24.30
CA TYR A 124 13.35 -7.02 24.93
C TYR A 124 14.46 -7.93 24.39
N SER A 125 15.02 -7.66 23.20
CA SER A 125 15.86 -8.66 22.49
C SER A 125 17.08 -8.10 21.76
N HIS A 126 17.49 -6.85 22.02
CA HIS A 126 18.69 -6.21 21.45
C HIS A 126 18.93 -6.52 19.95
N PRO A 127 17.96 -6.20 19.07
CA PRO A 127 18.02 -6.56 17.66
C PRO A 127 19.04 -5.70 16.89
N ASP A 128 19.46 -6.21 15.74
CA ASP A 128 20.18 -5.42 14.75
C ASP A 128 19.25 -4.38 14.12
N ILE A 129 19.44 -3.12 14.50
CA ILE A 129 18.66 -1.98 14.00
C ILE A 129 18.88 -1.79 12.49
N GLY A 130 20.08 -2.08 11.98
CA GLY A 130 20.40 -2.01 10.56
C GLY A 130 19.60 -3.04 9.75
N GLN A 131 19.45 -4.25 10.29
CA GLN A 131 18.59 -5.27 9.68
C GLN A 131 17.12 -4.81 9.65
N ILE A 132 16.58 -4.28 10.74
CA ILE A 132 15.19 -3.80 10.80
C ILE A 132 14.97 -2.67 9.80
N ALA A 133 15.86 -1.67 9.78
CA ALA A 133 15.77 -0.54 8.85
C ALA A 133 15.81 -1.01 7.39
N GLY A 134 16.73 -1.93 7.06
CA GLY A 134 16.83 -2.50 5.71
C GLY A 134 15.55 -3.22 5.29
N GLN A 135 14.91 -3.96 6.19
CA GLN A 135 13.66 -4.67 5.90
C GLN A 135 12.48 -3.70 5.66
N TYR A 136 12.37 -2.61 6.44
CA TYR A 136 11.35 -1.60 6.21
C TYR A 136 11.57 -0.81 4.91
N ILE A 137 12.83 -0.49 4.57
CA ILE A 137 13.16 0.15 3.29
C ILE A 137 12.83 -0.81 2.13
N GLY A 138 13.18 -2.09 2.24
CA GLY A 138 12.82 -3.11 1.25
C GLY A 138 11.30 -3.23 1.07
N ALA A 139 10.56 -3.28 2.18
CA ALA A 139 9.10 -3.30 2.17
C ALA A 139 8.51 -2.08 1.45
N LEU A 140 9.05 -0.88 1.71
CA LEU A 140 8.64 0.35 1.03
C LEU A 140 8.77 0.22 -0.50
N PHE A 141 9.93 -0.25 -0.98
CA PHE A 141 10.19 -0.39 -2.42
C PHE A 141 9.32 -1.47 -3.07
N ILE A 142 9.15 -2.62 -2.42
CA ILE A 142 8.28 -3.70 -2.91
C ILE A 142 6.83 -3.20 -3.00
N GLY A 143 6.35 -2.54 -1.95
CA GLY A 143 5.00 -1.97 -1.94
C GLY A 143 4.81 -0.89 -3.01
N ALA A 144 5.81 -0.02 -3.22
CA ALA A 144 5.78 0.97 -4.30
C ALA A 144 5.65 0.30 -5.68
N THR A 145 6.42 -0.77 -5.96
CA THR A 145 6.32 -1.53 -7.21
C THR A 145 4.93 -2.12 -7.40
N PHE A 146 4.35 -2.77 -6.39
CA PHE A 146 3.02 -3.34 -6.51
C PHE A 146 1.92 -2.28 -6.68
N ILE A 147 2.05 -1.11 -6.04
CA ILE A 147 1.13 0.02 -6.24
C ILE A 147 1.23 0.53 -7.69
N SER A 148 2.44 0.64 -8.25
CA SER A 148 2.62 1.03 -9.66
C SER A 148 1.97 0.03 -10.62
N ILE A 149 2.15 -1.27 -10.40
CA ILE A 149 1.48 -2.34 -11.18
C ILE A 149 -0.04 -2.22 -11.04
N GLY A 150 -0.52 -1.98 -9.83
CA GLY A 150 -1.91 -1.78 -9.50
C GLY A 150 -2.55 -0.60 -10.23
N ILE A 151 -1.85 0.53 -10.31
CA ILE A 151 -2.30 1.70 -11.06
C ILE A 151 -2.36 1.39 -12.56
N ALA A 152 -1.33 0.75 -13.10
CA ALA A 152 -1.31 0.34 -14.50
C ALA A 152 -2.51 -0.58 -14.82
N ALA A 153 -2.76 -1.60 -14.00
CA ALA A 153 -3.91 -2.49 -14.14
C ALA A 153 -5.25 -1.73 -14.09
N SER A 154 -5.38 -0.75 -13.21
CA SER A 154 -6.58 0.08 -13.08
C SER A 154 -6.83 1.01 -14.28
N ALA A 155 -5.79 1.34 -15.04
CA ALA A 155 -5.91 2.10 -16.28
C ALA A 155 -6.43 1.22 -17.43
N TYR A 156 -6.00 -0.05 -17.48
CA TYR A 156 -6.41 -0.99 -18.52
C TYR A 156 -7.85 -1.51 -18.33
N VAL A 157 -8.31 -1.61 -17.09
CA VAL A 157 -9.59 -2.27 -16.77
C VAL A 157 -10.56 -1.30 -16.11
N LYS A 158 -11.80 -1.24 -16.59
CA LYS A 158 -12.84 -0.32 -16.08
C LYS A 158 -13.55 -0.82 -14.82
N ASN A 159 -13.39 -2.11 -14.47
CA ASN A 159 -14.00 -2.72 -13.28
C ASN A 159 -12.95 -2.92 -12.17
N ALA A 160 -13.23 -2.39 -10.98
CA ALA A 160 -12.37 -2.52 -9.79
C ALA A 160 -12.01 -3.98 -9.45
N ILE A 161 -12.96 -4.92 -9.55
CA ILE A 161 -12.69 -6.34 -9.24
C ILE A 161 -11.71 -6.94 -10.25
N SER A 162 -11.91 -6.66 -11.54
CA SER A 162 -11.03 -7.15 -12.60
C SER A 162 -9.65 -6.48 -12.55
N SER A 163 -9.57 -5.20 -12.18
CA SER A 163 -8.32 -4.48 -11.90
C SER A 163 -7.52 -5.11 -10.76
N PHE A 164 -8.21 -5.47 -9.67
CA PHE A 164 -7.61 -6.19 -8.54
C PHE A 164 -7.02 -7.54 -8.97
N LEU A 165 -7.80 -8.36 -9.69
CA LEU A 165 -7.33 -9.68 -10.13
C LEU A 165 -6.13 -9.59 -11.08
N LEU A 166 -6.14 -8.63 -12.01
CA LEU A 166 -5.07 -8.46 -12.99
C LEU A 166 -3.78 -7.98 -12.32
N SER A 167 -3.87 -7.02 -11.40
CA SER A 167 -2.69 -6.56 -10.65
C SER A 167 -2.13 -7.61 -9.69
N ALA A 168 -2.99 -8.36 -9.00
CA ALA A 168 -2.55 -9.48 -8.16
C ALA A 168 -1.85 -10.56 -9.00
N SER A 169 -2.40 -10.91 -10.17
CA SER A 169 -1.79 -11.89 -11.08
C SER A 169 -0.44 -11.40 -11.62
N MET A 170 -0.32 -10.12 -11.96
CA MET A 170 0.95 -9.52 -12.39
C MET A 170 1.96 -9.47 -11.24
N GLY A 171 1.52 -9.27 -10.00
CA GLY A 171 2.40 -9.27 -8.84
C GLY A 171 2.95 -10.64 -8.45
N PHE A 172 2.39 -11.72 -9.00
CA PHE A 172 2.91 -13.09 -8.81
C PHE A 172 4.09 -13.45 -9.73
N VAL A 173 4.25 -12.72 -10.83
CA VAL A 173 5.31 -12.94 -11.85
C VAL A 173 6.53 -12.09 -11.51
#